data_AF-A0A7Y4R9P7-F1
#
_entry.id   AF-A0A7Y4R9P7-F1
#
_cell.length_a   1.000
_cell.length_b   1.000
_cell.length_c   1.000
_cell.angle_alpha   90.00
_cell.angle_beta   90.00
_cell.angle_gamma   90.00
#
_symmetry.space_group_name_H-M   'P 1'
#
loop_
_entity.id
_entity.type
_entity.pdbx_description
1 polymer ?
#
loop_
_entity_poly.entity_id
_entity_poly.type
_entity_poly.pdbx_seq_one_letter_code
_entity_poly.pdbx_strand_id
1 'polypeptide(L)'
;MTDAAREMVKRESAFLAGVEDKLVGARGTLLTGSSWRTARHDQGDRLRAIMAERRLYDRQRLRELPQNRWVAMHGYRRRFLFGKRPTGVAIASVLCPMESLVALDGKDPGPIDGRRLQAHVRDLVGDATVPYVIGVCAPTGFTEEASGSKPDLPNVTLVLIEPKPG
;
A
#
# COMPACT_ATOMS: atom_id res chain seq x y z
N MET A 1 20.63 -14.16 3.10
CA MET A 1 19.50 -13.21 2.96
C MET A 1 19.36 -12.94 1.49
N THR A 2 18.16 -13.06 0.92
CA THR A 2 17.99 -13.08 -0.53
C THR A 2 18.10 -11.66 -1.10
N ASP A 3 18.85 -11.51 -2.20
CA ASP A 3 18.92 -10.24 -2.96
C ASP A 3 17.53 -9.72 -3.35
N ALA A 4 16.57 -10.64 -3.50
CA ALA A 4 15.16 -10.35 -3.73
C ALA A 4 14.53 -9.43 -2.67
N ALA A 5 14.78 -9.66 -1.36
CA ALA A 5 14.16 -8.84 -0.32
C ALA A 5 14.66 -7.38 -0.35
N ARG A 6 15.97 -7.19 -0.60
CA ARG A 6 16.57 -5.87 -0.76
C ARG A 6 16.03 -5.15 -1.98
N GLU A 7 15.89 -5.86 -3.09
CA GLU A 7 15.29 -5.32 -4.31
C GLU A 7 13.82 -4.91 -4.09
N MET A 8 13.06 -5.68 -3.31
CA MET A 8 11.68 -5.29 -2.94
C MET A 8 11.64 -4.02 -2.09
N VAL A 9 12.53 -3.85 -1.12
CA VAL A 9 12.63 -2.61 -0.34
C VAL A 9 12.99 -1.41 -1.23
N LYS A 10 13.88 -1.62 -2.21
CA LYS A 10 14.25 -0.60 -3.19
C LYS A 10 13.05 -0.20 -4.05
N ARG A 11 12.32 -1.19 -4.59
CA ARG A 11 11.09 -0.97 -5.37
C ARG A 11 10.00 -0.28 -4.55
N GLU A 12 9.80 -0.69 -3.30
CA GLU A 12 8.85 -0.06 -2.37
C GLU A 12 9.18 1.43 -2.18
N SER A 13 10.45 1.72 -1.88
CA SER A 13 10.92 3.10 -1.66
C SER A 13 10.79 3.97 -2.91
N ALA A 14 11.21 3.45 -4.06
CA ALA A 14 11.15 4.15 -5.33
C ALA A 14 9.70 4.42 -5.78
N PHE A 15 8.81 3.44 -5.62
CA PHE A 15 7.39 3.57 -5.93
C PHE A 15 6.74 4.66 -5.08
N LEU A 16 6.90 4.60 -3.75
CA LEU A 16 6.24 5.56 -2.86
C LEU A 16 6.77 6.99 -3.06
N ALA A 17 8.08 7.16 -3.27
CA ALA A 17 8.64 8.46 -3.60
C ALA A 17 8.03 9.03 -4.89
N GLY A 18 8.02 8.23 -5.97
CA GLY A 18 7.48 8.67 -7.26
C GLY A 18 5.98 8.94 -7.26
N VAL A 19 5.20 8.23 -6.44
CA VAL A 19 3.76 8.48 -6.32
C VAL A 19 3.46 9.67 -5.43
N GLU A 20 4.23 9.89 -4.36
CA GLU A 20 4.00 11.03 -3.47
C GLU A 20 4.10 12.36 -4.22
N ASP A 21 5.12 12.53 -5.06
CA ASP A 21 5.28 13.72 -5.91
C ASP A 21 4.08 13.93 -6.84
N LYS A 22 3.60 12.86 -7.46
CA LYS A 22 2.43 12.89 -8.35
C LYS A 22 1.14 13.24 -7.59
N LEU A 23 0.95 12.69 -6.38
CA LEU A 23 -0.22 13.00 -5.56
C LEU A 23 -0.22 14.47 -5.14
N VAL A 24 0.95 15.03 -4.80
CA VAL A 24 1.08 16.47 -4.48
C VAL A 24 0.70 17.32 -5.69
N GLY A 25 1.18 16.98 -6.89
CA GLY A 25 0.83 17.69 -8.13
C GLY A 25 -0.65 17.55 -8.56
N ALA A 26 -1.31 16.47 -8.16
CA ALA A 26 -2.72 16.20 -8.49
C ALA A 26 -3.73 16.94 -7.59
N ARG A 27 -3.26 17.64 -6.55
CA ARG A 27 -4.12 18.37 -5.61
C ARG A 27 -4.87 19.50 -6.31
N GLY A 28 -6.19 19.53 -6.13
CA GLY A 28 -7.05 20.60 -6.66
C GLY A 28 -7.29 20.57 -8.17
N THR A 29 -6.64 19.65 -8.90
CA THR A 29 -6.86 19.40 -10.32
C THR A 29 -7.65 18.11 -10.52
N LEU A 30 -7.03 16.98 -10.23
CA LEU A 30 -7.62 15.64 -10.35
C LEU A 30 -8.27 15.18 -9.04
N LEU A 31 -7.75 15.63 -7.90
CA LEU A 31 -8.28 15.30 -6.59
C LEU A 31 -9.19 16.42 -6.07
N THR A 32 -10.39 16.06 -5.63
CA THR A 32 -11.36 17.02 -5.07
C THR A 32 -11.03 17.37 -3.63
N GLY A 33 -10.91 18.66 -3.32
CA GLY A 33 -10.69 19.16 -1.96
C GLY A 33 -10.12 20.58 -1.95
N SER A 34 -10.37 21.33 -0.88
CA SER A 34 -9.79 22.67 -0.65
C SER A 34 -8.70 22.65 0.42
N SER A 35 -8.58 21.55 1.17
CA SER A 35 -7.50 21.32 2.14
C SER A 35 -7.14 19.84 2.15
N TRP A 36 -5.86 19.56 2.41
CA TRP A 36 -5.28 18.23 2.22
C TRP A 36 -4.51 17.81 3.47
N ARG A 37 -4.59 16.53 3.82
CA ARG A 37 -3.75 15.91 4.87
C ARG A 37 -3.11 14.65 4.31
N THR A 38 -1.79 14.60 4.32
CA THR A 38 -1.03 13.38 4.03
C THR A 38 -0.76 12.63 5.32
N ALA A 39 -0.97 11.31 5.31
CA ALA A 39 -0.59 10.38 6.36
C ALA A 39 0.30 9.28 5.76
N ARG A 40 1.28 8.83 6.53
CA ARG A 40 2.19 7.74 6.15
C ARG A 40 2.06 6.64 7.17
N HIS A 41 2.08 5.42 6.69
CA HIS A 41 1.85 4.24 7.50
C HIS A 41 2.72 3.09 7.00
N ASP A 42 2.96 2.14 7.88
CA ASP A 42 3.69 0.92 7.60
C ASP A 42 3.10 -0.25 8.41
N GLN A 43 3.48 -1.47 8.02
CA GLN A 43 3.14 -2.71 8.73
C GLN A 43 4.35 -3.24 9.52
N GLY A 44 5.25 -2.35 9.99
CA GLY A 44 6.47 -2.73 10.70
C GLY A 44 6.19 -3.50 12.00
N ASP A 45 5.11 -3.16 12.72
CA ASP A 45 4.69 -3.89 13.92
C ASP A 45 4.16 -5.29 13.59
N ARG A 46 3.40 -5.44 12.50
CA ARG A 46 2.96 -6.75 12.00
C ARG A 46 4.14 -7.61 11.57
N LEU A 47 5.10 -7.04 10.85
CA LEU A 47 6.32 -7.73 10.46
C LEU A 47 7.13 -8.18 11.69
N ARG A 48 7.24 -7.32 12.71
CA ARG A 48 7.86 -7.66 13.99
C ARG A 48 7.17 -8.85 14.65
N ALA A 49 5.84 -8.86 14.69
CA ALA A 49 5.06 -9.97 15.24
C ALA A 49 5.33 -11.28 14.49
N ILE A 50 5.28 -11.26 13.15
CA ILE A 50 5.58 -12.45 12.31
C ILE A 50 6.99 -12.99 12.58
N MET A 51 7.99 -12.11 12.70
CA MET A 51 9.36 -12.51 13.00
C MET A 51 9.49 -13.08 14.42
N ALA A 52 8.80 -12.50 15.40
CA ALA A 52 8.81 -12.95 16.79
C ALA A 52 8.15 -14.33 16.95
N GLU A 53 6.99 -14.56 16.33
CA GLU A 53 6.28 -15.85 16.33
C GLU A 53 7.17 -16.99 15.81
N ARG A 54 7.99 -16.70 14.81
CA ARG A 54 8.92 -17.67 14.19
C ARG A 54 10.26 -17.76 14.91
N ARG A 55 10.48 -17.00 15.99
CA ARG A 55 11.77 -16.89 16.70
C ARG A 55 12.92 -16.46 15.79
N LEU A 56 12.62 -15.65 14.78
CA LEU A 56 13.57 -15.12 13.79
C LEU A 56 13.76 -13.61 13.93
N TYR A 57 13.36 -13.04 15.07
CA TYR A 57 13.47 -11.61 15.30
C TYR A 57 14.93 -11.18 15.39
N ASP A 58 15.33 -10.37 14.41
CA ASP A 58 16.60 -9.67 14.37
C ASP A 58 16.35 -8.24 13.89
N ARG A 59 16.92 -7.26 14.60
CA ARG A 59 16.65 -5.83 14.35
C ARG A 59 17.24 -5.35 13.02
N GLN A 60 18.40 -5.89 12.63
CA GLN A 60 19.03 -5.53 11.36
C GLN A 60 18.19 -6.09 10.20
N ARG A 61 17.80 -7.35 10.31
CA ARG A 61 16.94 -8.04 9.34
C ARG A 61 15.58 -7.37 9.19
N LEU A 62 14.97 -6.90 10.28
CA LEU A 62 13.69 -6.16 10.23
C LEU A 62 13.79 -4.91 9.33
N ARG A 63 14.95 -4.24 9.29
CA ARG A 63 15.17 -3.05 8.46
C ARG A 63 15.38 -3.37 6.98
N GLU A 64 15.76 -4.61 6.67
CA GLU A 64 16.06 -5.06 5.31
C GLU A 64 14.86 -5.72 4.62
N LEU A 65 13.74 -5.88 5.32
CA LEU A 65 12.50 -6.44 4.80
C LEU A 65 11.50 -5.34 4.42
N PRO A 66 10.70 -5.53 3.37
CA PRO A 66 9.64 -4.59 3.01
C PRO A 66 8.59 -4.55 4.12
N GLN A 67 8.04 -3.36 4.36
CA GLN A 67 7.13 -3.09 5.48
C GLN A 67 5.71 -2.78 5.00
N ASN A 68 5.39 -3.10 3.74
CA ASN A 68 4.10 -2.83 3.11
C ASN A 68 3.64 -1.40 3.35
N ARG A 69 4.53 -0.45 3.08
CA ARG A 69 4.29 0.97 3.37
C ARG A 69 3.17 1.53 2.50
N TRP A 70 2.45 2.51 3.04
CA TRP A 70 1.49 3.28 2.26
C TRP A 70 1.43 4.75 2.66
N VAL A 71 1.06 5.56 1.67
CA VAL A 71 0.80 6.99 1.81
C VAL A 71 -0.66 7.23 1.47
N ALA A 72 -1.38 7.88 2.38
CA ALA A 72 -2.77 8.26 2.20
C ALA A 72 -2.89 9.79 2.16
N MET A 73 -3.57 10.30 1.15
CA MET A 73 -3.87 11.73 0.99
C MET A 73 -5.37 11.94 1.11
N HIS A 74 -5.76 12.61 2.19
CA HIS A 74 -7.15 12.91 2.49
C HIS A 74 -7.50 14.31 2.02
N GLY A 75 -8.51 14.41 1.15
CA GLY A 75 -9.12 15.66 0.71
C GLY A 75 -10.27 16.08 1.60
N TYR A 76 -10.35 17.38 1.88
CA TYR A 76 -11.45 17.96 2.63
C TYR A 76 -11.92 19.26 1.99
N ARG A 77 -13.23 19.52 2.07
CA ARG A 77 -13.85 20.80 1.72
C ARG A 77 -14.36 21.52 2.97
N ARG A 78 -14.12 22.83 3.06
CA ARG A 78 -14.61 23.67 4.16
C ARG A 78 -16.15 23.79 4.12
N ARG A 79 -16.82 23.66 5.27
CA ARG A 79 -18.24 24.01 5.42
C ARG A 79 -18.38 25.45 5.91
N PHE A 80 -19.48 26.11 5.53
CA PHE A 80 -19.75 27.54 5.76
C PHE A 80 -19.71 27.97 7.24
N LEU A 81 -20.03 27.06 8.18
CA LEU A 81 -20.30 27.37 9.59
C LEU A 81 -19.51 26.50 10.58
N PHE A 82 -18.22 26.23 10.29
CA PHE A 82 -17.32 25.31 11.03
C PHE A 82 -17.44 23.83 10.62
N GLY A 83 -16.28 23.19 10.41
CA GLY A 83 -16.18 21.79 10.02
C GLY A 83 -15.57 21.57 8.63
N LYS A 84 -14.94 20.40 8.48
CA LYS A 84 -14.38 19.90 7.23
C LYS A 84 -15.20 18.69 6.80
N ARG A 85 -15.68 18.67 5.56
CA ARG A 85 -16.31 17.49 4.96
C ARG A 85 -15.24 16.73 4.17
N PRO A 86 -15.01 15.43 4.43
CA PRO A 86 -14.11 14.64 3.59
C PRO A 86 -14.68 14.55 2.17
N THR A 87 -13.82 14.70 1.17
CA THR A 87 -14.21 14.70 -0.25
C THR A 87 -13.67 13.51 -1.01
N GLY A 88 -12.62 12.88 -0.51
CA GLY A 88 -12.07 11.65 -1.05
C GLY A 88 -10.70 11.34 -0.46
N VAL A 89 -10.20 10.14 -0.73
CA VAL A 89 -8.89 9.66 -0.27
C VAL A 89 -8.15 9.05 -1.46
N ALA A 90 -6.90 9.47 -1.66
CA ALA A 90 -5.99 8.82 -2.60
C ALA A 90 -4.93 8.05 -1.81
N ILE A 91 -4.77 6.76 -2.07
CA ILE A 91 -3.83 5.89 -1.36
C ILE A 91 -2.86 5.29 -2.38
N ALA A 92 -1.58 5.32 -2.04
CA ALA A 92 -0.54 4.56 -2.71
C ALA A 92 0.04 3.57 -1.72
N SER A 93 -0.06 2.28 -2.00
CA SER A 93 0.35 1.22 -1.09
C SER A 93 1.20 0.18 -1.80
N VAL A 94 2.13 -0.42 -1.05
CA VAL A 94 2.92 -1.56 -1.49
C VAL A 94 2.45 -2.81 -0.75
N LEU A 95 2.25 -3.89 -1.48
CA LEU A 95 1.81 -5.17 -0.95
C LEU A 95 2.81 -6.27 -1.30
N CYS A 96 3.54 -6.72 -0.28
CA CYS A 96 4.45 -7.86 -0.32
C CYS A 96 3.94 -8.99 0.59
N PRO A 97 4.18 -10.26 0.23
CA PRO A 97 3.85 -11.41 1.08
C PRO A 97 4.91 -11.59 2.18
N MET A 98 4.84 -10.74 3.21
CA MET A 98 5.82 -10.68 4.31
C MET A 98 6.07 -12.04 4.98
N GLU A 99 5.02 -12.86 5.12
CA GLU A 99 5.11 -14.18 5.75
C GLU A 99 6.06 -15.13 4.99
N SER A 100 6.08 -15.04 3.66
CA SER A 100 6.99 -15.82 2.80
C SER A 100 8.42 -15.29 2.90
N LEU A 101 8.59 -13.96 2.93
CA LEU A 101 9.91 -13.32 3.05
C LEU A 101 10.59 -13.61 4.41
N VAL A 102 9.82 -13.77 5.48
CA VAL A 102 10.35 -14.13 6.79
C VAL A 102 10.76 -15.61 6.85
N ALA A 103 10.12 -16.50 6.08
CA ALA A 103 10.22 -17.96 6.21
C ALA A 103 11.62 -18.57 6.04
N LEU A 104 12.61 -17.84 5.50
CA LEU A 104 13.98 -18.31 5.25
C LEU A 104 14.10 -19.55 4.35
N ASP A 105 13.00 -20.04 3.79
CA ASP A 105 12.98 -21.26 2.97
C ASP A 105 13.52 -21.04 1.54
N GLY A 106 13.93 -19.81 1.22
CA GLY A 106 14.50 -19.45 -0.08
C GLY A 106 13.49 -19.53 -1.22
N LYS A 107 12.21 -19.75 -0.91
CA LYS A 107 11.17 -19.77 -1.92
C LYS A 107 10.90 -18.35 -2.37
N ASP A 108 10.81 -18.19 -3.69
CA ASP A 108 10.37 -16.94 -4.27
C ASP A 108 8.95 -16.63 -3.74
N PRO A 109 8.74 -15.49 -3.07
CA PRO A 109 7.40 -15.05 -2.73
C PRO A 109 6.58 -14.89 -4.02
N GLY A 110 5.72 -15.88 -4.29
CA GLY A 110 4.87 -15.87 -5.47
C GLY A 110 3.99 -14.63 -5.58
N PRO A 111 3.30 -14.46 -6.73
CA PRO A 111 2.45 -13.30 -7.00
C PRO A 111 1.33 -13.16 -5.97
N ILE A 112 0.82 -11.94 -5.82
CA ILE A 112 -0.29 -11.65 -4.90
C ILE A 112 -1.59 -12.23 -5.47
N ASP A 113 -2.27 -13.05 -4.67
CA ASP A 113 -3.59 -13.59 -4.98
C ASP A 113 -4.73 -12.57 -4.73
N GLY A 114 -5.88 -12.84 -5.33
CA GLY A 114 -7.05 -11.95 -5.23
C GLY A 114 -7.53 -11.79 -3.79
N ARG A 115 -7.50 -12.87 -2.99
CA ARG A 115 -7.95 -12.84 -1.60
C ARG A 115 -7.11 -11.90 -0.74
N ARG A 116 -5.79 -11.95 -0.85
CA ARG A 116 -4.85 -11.10 -0.12
C ARG A 116 -4.97 -9.65 -0.59
N LEU A 117 -5.13 -9.42 -1.90
CA LEU A 117 -5.38 -8.09 -2.44
C LEU A 117 -6.67 -7.47 -1.87
N GLN A 118 -7.77 -8.21 -1.86
CA GLN A 118 -9.05 -7.72 -1.34
C GLN A 118 -8.98 -7.45 0.17
N ALA A 119 -8.36 -8.35 0.94
CA ALA A 119 -8.14 -8.12 2.37
C ALA A 119 -7.34 -6.84 2.63
N HIS A 120 -6.25 -6.65 1.88
CA HIS A 120 -5.43 -5.45 1.96
C HIS A 120 -6.20 -4.18 1.61
N VAL A 121 -7.01 -4.20 0.54
CA VAL A 121 -7.85 -3.06 0.16
C VAL A 121 -8.85 -2.70 1.26
N ARG A 122 -9.48 -3.69 1.91
CA ARG A 122 -10.39 -3.45 3.04
C ARG A 122 -9.67 -2.83 4.23
N ASP A 123 -8.47 -3.30 4.56
CA ASP A 123 -7.66 -2.74 5.65
C ASP A 123 -7.27 -1.27 5.41
N LEU A 124 -7.17 -0.84 4.15
CA LEU A 124 -6.87 0.56 3.78
C LEU A 124 -8.09 1.49 3.85
N VAL A 125 -9.31 0.96 3.69
CA VAL A 125 -10.54 1.75 3.68
C VAL A 125 -11.07 1.93 5.09
N GLY A 126 -10.82 3.10 5.67
CA GLY A 126 -11.34 3.46 7.00
C GLY A 126 -12.80 3.91 7.03
N ASP A 127 -13.24 4.74 6.07
CA ASP A 127 -14.59 5.29 6.01
C ASP A 127 -15.21 5.00 4.65
N ALA A 128 -16.02 3.94 4.55
CA ALA A 128 -16.63 3.52 3.28
C ALA A 128 -17.58 4.55 2.65
N THR A 129 -17.91 5.65 3.34
CA THR A 129 -18.83 6.68 2.81
C THR A 129 -18.15 7.69 1.89
N VAL A 130 -16.82 7.70 1.80
CA VAL A 130 -16.06 8.63 0.96
C VAL A 130 -15.45 7.91 -0.25
N PRO A 131 -15.25 8.59 -1.40
CA PRO A 131 -14.59 7.99 -2.55
C PRO A 131 -13.09 7.73 -2.30
N TYR A 132 -12.60 6.58 -2.74
CA TYR A 132 -11.20 6.17 -2.69
C TYR A 132 -10.65 5.93 -4.09
N VAL A 133 -9.40 6.36 -4.31
CA VAL A 133 -8.55 5.88 -5.39
C VAL A 133 -7.33 5.22 -4.76
N ILE A 134 -7.17 3.92 -4.98
CA ILE A 134 -6.13 3.12 -4.34
C ILE A 134 -5.22 2.54 -5.42
N GLY A 135 -3.97 2.97 -5.45
CA GLY A 135 -2.90 2.34 -6.21
C GLY A 135 -2.19 1.30 -5.35
N VAL A 136 -2.20 0.04 -5.76
CA VAL A 136 -1.49 -1.05 -5.10
C VAL A 136 -0.34 -1.52 -5.98
N CYS A 137 0.88 -1.38 -5.47
CA CYS A 137 2.09 -1.91 -6.09
C CYS A 137 2.45 -3.27 -5.47
N ALA A 138 2.57 -4.30 -6.29
CA ALA A 138 3.09 -5.60 -5.85
C ALA A 138 4.43 -5.86 -6.52
N PRO A 139 5.56 -5.77 -5.79
CA PRO A 139 6.89 -6.05 -6.36
C PRO A 139 7.05 -7.48 -6.92
N THR A 140 6.23 -8.42 -6.45
CA THR A 140 6.15 -9.82 -6.87
C THR A 140 5.11 -10.05 -7.99
N GLY A 141 4.43 -9.01 -8.44
CA GLY A 141 3.34 -9.09 -9.41
C GLY A 141 2.02 -9.60 -8.82
N PHE A 142 1.02 -9.67 -9.68
CA PHE A 142 -0.32 -10.16 -9.36
C PHE A 142 -0.63 -11.45 -10.11
N THR A 143 -1.46 -12.30 -9.50
CA THR A 143 -2.09 -13.42 -10.22
C THR A 143 -3.10 -12.90 -11.24
N GLU A 144 -3.44 -13.72 -12.25
CA GLU A 144 -4.51 -13.37 -13.21
C GLU A 144 -5.85 -13.09 -12.51
N GLU A 145 -6.17 -13.88 -11.47
CA GLU A 145 -7.35 -13.68 -10.63
C GLU A 145 -7.33 -12.29 -9.96
N ALA A 146 -6.21 -11.92 -9.34
CA ALA A 146 -6.06 -10.60 -8.71
C ALA A 146 -6.19 -9.47 -9.74
N SER A 147 -5.57 -9.63 -10.91
CA SER A 147 -5.60 -8.65 -12.00
C SER A 147 -6.99 -8.43 -12.58
N GLY A 148 -7.82 -9.48 -12.63
CA GLY A 148 -9.22 -9.40 -13.06
C GLY A 148 -10.20 -8.99 -11.95
N SER A 149 -9.75 -8.95 -10.69
CA SER A 149 -10.63 -8.70 -9.55
C SER A 149 -11.07 -7.24 -9.48
N LYS A 150 -12.36 -7.04 -9.19
CA LYS A 150 -12.89 -5.72 -8.81
C LYS A 150 -12.94 -5.62 -7.28
N PRO A 151 -12.67 -4.46 -6.68
CA PRO A 151 -12.88 -4.28 -5.25
C PRO A 151 -14.35 -4.53 -4.92
N ASP A 152 -14.62 -5.19 -3.80
CA ASP A 152 -15.98 -5.43 -3.28
C ASP A 152 -16.60 -4.19 -2.61
N LEU A 153 -15.91 -3.05 -2.67
CA LEU A 153 -16.29 -1.79 -2.04
C LEU A 153 -16.80 -0.79 -3.09
N PRO A 154 -18.04 -0.28 -2.96
CA PRO A 154 -18.68 0.52 -4.02
C PRO A 154 -18.02 1.88 -4.26
N ASN A 155 -17.31 2.44 -3.27
CA ASN A 155 -16.67 3.74 -3.35
C ASN A 155 -15.15 3.64 -3.60
N VAL A 156 -14.66 2.50 -4.10
CA VAL A 156 -13.23 2.25 -4.30
C VAL A 156 -12.92 2.06 -5.78
N THR A 157 -12.03 2.88 -6.30
CA THR A 157 -11.33 2.65 -7.56
C THR A 157 -9.96 2.04 -7.25
N LEU A 158 -9.73 0.82 -7.72
CA LEU A 158 -8.47 0.10 -7.54
C LEU A 158 -7.63 0.16 -8.81
N VAL A 159 -6.35 0.50 -8.66
CA VAL A 159 -5.35 0.50 -9.73
C VAL A 159 -4.20 -0.41 -9.31
N LEU A 160 -3.94 -1.44 -10.10
CA LEU A 160 -2.87 -2.39 -9.86
C LEU A 160 -1.61 -1.96 -10.61
N ILE A 161 -0.48 -2.01 -9.94
CA ILE A 161 0.79 -1.48 -10.43
C ILE A 161 1.85 -2.56 -10.29
N GLU A 162 2.37 -3.01 -11.43
CA GLU A 162 3.49 -3.92 -11.47
C GLU A 162 4.76 -3.15 -11.88
N PRO A 163 5.78 -3.09 -11.01
CA PRO A 163 7.03 -2.45 -11.37
C PRO A 163 7.73 -3.29 -12.44
N LYS A 164 8.05 -2.67 -13.58
CA LYS A 164 8.82 -3.35 -14.64
C LYS A 164 10.21 -3.77 -14.10
N PRO A 165 10.72 -4.96 -14.48
CA PRO A 165 12.12 -5.26 -14.27
C PRO A 165 12.96 -4.22 -15.03
N GLY A 166 13.87 -3.56 -14.31
CA GLY A 166 14.84 -2.63 -14.88
C GLY A 166 16.03 -3.33 -15.50
#